data_AF-A0A328ADK5-F1
#
_entry.id   AF-A0A328ADK5-F1
#
_cell.length_a   1.000
_cell.length_b   1.000
_cell.length_c   1.000
_cell.angle_alpha   90.00
_cell.angle_beta   90.00
_cell.angle_gamma   90.00
#
_symmetry.space_group_name_H-M   'P 1'
#
loop_
_entity.id
_entity.type
_entity.pdbx_description
1 polymer ?
#
loop_
_entity_poly.entity_id
_entity_poly.type
_entity_poly.pdbx_seq_one_letter_code
_entity_poly.pdbx_strand_id
1 'polypeptide(L)'
;TAAPFAISLDSATTNIDVVDRDELDLAPSGGLGDVLSGMPGVRSTFFGPGASRPVIRGLAGPRVLVLSNGLGQVDASALSPDHAVATDPQEAERIEVLRGPSALAYGGSAIGGIVNVIDERIAMHRVNGVEGRVLASASSVDDGHSVSGALRAGTGP
;
A
#
# COMPACT_ATOMS: atom_id res chain seq x y z
N THR A 1 -21.89 14.05 0.19
CA THR A 1 -21.07 15.12 -0.41
C THR A 1 -19.91 15.40 0.54
N ALA A 2 -18.70 15.06 0.07
CA ALA A 2 -17.33 15.24 0.60
C ALA A 2 -17.07 15.56 2.09
N ALA A 3 -16.25 14.70 2.70
CA ALA A 3 -15.10 15.13 3.48
C ALA A 3 -13.93 14.15 3.23
N PRO A 4 -12.89 14.51 2.45
CA PRO A 4 -11.69 13.73 2.26
C PRO A 4 -10.64 14.28 3.22
N PHE A 5 -10.65 13.82 4.48
CA PHE A 5 -9.58 14.19 5.41
C PHE A 5 -8.61 13.03 5.53
N ALA A 6 -7.34 13.35 5.28
CA ALA A 6 -6.21 12.56 5.73
C ALA A 6 -6.46 12.13 7.17
N ILE A 7 -6.29 10.84 7.44
CA ILE A 7 -6.42 10.30 8.78
C ILE A 7 -5.36 11.00 9.64
N SER A 8 -5.77 11.93 10.51
CA SER A 8 -4.91 12.41 11.57
C SER A 8 -4.71 11.25 12.54
N LEU A 9 -3.45 10.87 12.79
CA LEU A 9 -3.06 9.85 13.77
C LEU A 9 -3.61 10.14 15.19
N ASP A 10 -4.15 11.34 15.42
CA ASP A 10 -4.67 11.87 16.68
C ASP A 10 -6.14 11.49 16.97
N SER A 11 -6.88 10.90 16.03
CA SER A 11 -8.22 10.32 16.29
C SER A 11 -8.12 8.88 16.80
N ALA A 12 -7.38 8.71 17.90
CA ALA A 12 -6.92 7.44 18.47
C ALA A 12 -8.03 6.58 19.11
N THR A 13 -8.86 5.94 18.27
CA THR A 13 -9.68 4.78 18.68
C THR A 13 -9.58 3.60 17.71
N THR A 14 -8.83 3.76 16.61
CA THR A 14 -8.68 2.76 15.56
C THR A 14 -7.22 2.27 15.52
N ASN A 15 -7.01 0.96 15.45
CA ASN A 15 -5.68 0.38 15.31
C ASN A 15 -5.23 0.51 13.84
N ILE A 16 -4.42 1.52 13.56
CA ILE A 16 -3.81 1.77 12.25
C ILE A 16 -2.31 1.58 12.38
N ASP A 17 -1.75 0.68 11.57
CA ASP A 17 -0.31 0.61 11.35
C ASP A 17 0.04 1.38 10.08
N VAL A 18 1.16 2.08 10.10
CA VAL A 18 1.67 2.83 8.94
C VAL A 18 3.04 2.29 8.59
N VAL A 19 3.22 1.93 7.33
CA VAL A 19 4.52 1.59 6.74
C VAL A 19 4.94 2.80 5.92
N ASP A 20 5.90 3.57 6.45
CA ASP A 20 6.41 4.78 5.81
C ASP A 20 7.41 4.44 4.69
N ARG A 21 7.75 5.46 3.89
CA ARG A 21 8.65 5.33 2.74
C ARG A 21 9.97 4.63 3.07
N ASP A 22 10.62 5.00 4.17
CA ASP A 22 11.91 4.41 4.56
C ASP A 22 11.79 2.91 4.84
N GLU A 23 10.66 2.46 5.38
CA GLU A 23 10.40 1.04 5.64
C GLU A 23 10.05 0.31 4.34
N LEU A 24 9.30 0.94 3.43
CA LEU A 24 9.00 0.40 2.10
C LEU A 24 10.25 0.20 1.25
N ASP A 25 11.23 1.09 1.36
CA ASP A 25 12.49 1.02 0.62
C ASP A 25 13.39 -0.12 1.10
N LEU A 26 13.18 -0.58 2.34
CA LEU A 26 13.84 -1.76 2.93
C LEU A 26 13.00 -3.03 2.80
N ALA A 27 11.74 -2.91 2.39
CA ALA A 27 10.83 -4.04 2.28
C ALA A 27 11.23 -4.96 1.11
N PRO A 28 10.91 -6.27 1.19
CA PRO A 28 11.14 -7.19 0.08
C PRO A 28 10.44 -6.70 -1.19
N SER A 29 11.14 -6.82 -2.33
CA SER A 29 10.52 -6.62 -3.64
C SER A 29 9.44 -7.67 -3.87
N GLY A 30 8.26 -7.25 -4.33
CA GLY A 30 7.15 -8.17 -4.55
C GLY A 30 5.81 -7.44 -4.69
N GLY A 31 4.73 -8.20 -4.57
CA GLY A 31 3.39 -7.61 -4.53
C GLY A 31 3.05 -7.03 -3.16
N LEU A 32 1.90 -6.36 -3.07
CA LEU A 32 1.46 -5.68 -1.85
C LEU A 32 1.38 -6.60 -0.63
N GLY A 33 0.98 -7.86 -0.81
CA GLY A 33 0.95 -8.83 0.27
C GLY A 33 2.33 -9.13 0.85
N ASP A 34 3.36 -9.18 0.00
CA ASP A 34 4.71 -9.56 0.39
C ASP A 34 5.38 -8.44 1.21
N VAL A 35 5.23 -7.20 0.74
CA VAL A 35 5.70 -5.99 1.44
C VAL A 35 5.12 -5.92 2.86
N LEU A 36 3.84 -6.25 3.04
CA LEU A 36 3.17 -6.16 4.34
C LEU A 36 3.29 -7.43 5.19
N SER A 37 3.89 -8.51 4.66
CA SER A 37 3.92 -9.81 5.34
C SER A 37 4.76 -9.83 6.63
N GLY A 38 5.65 -8.85 6.82
CA GLY A 38 6.42 -8.64 8.04
C GLY A 38 5.60 -8.05 9.20
N MET A 39 4.42 -7.48 8.92
CA MET A 39 3.58 -6.83 9.93
C MET A 39 2.83 -7.85 10.81
N PRO A 40 2.74 -7.63 12.14
CA PRO A 40 2.00 -8.50 13.03
C PRO A 40 0.53 -8.71 12.61
N GLY A 41 0.16 -9.98 12.44
CA GLY A 41 -1.22 -10.36 12.08
C GLY A 41 -1.56 -10.14 10.60
N VAL A 42 -0.57 -9.77 9.78
CA VAL A 42 -0.67 -9.70 8.32
C VAL A 42 0.15 -10.84 7.72
N ARG A 43 -0.39 -11.47 6.67
CA ARG A 43 0.28 -12.48 5.86
C ARG A 43 0.05 -12.14 4.39
N SER A 44 0.75 -12.84 3.51
CA SER A 44 0.62 -12.72 2.07
C SER A 44 -0.09 -13.95 1.49
N THR A 45 -0.95 -13.77 0.48
CA THR A 45 -1.27 -14.86 -0.45
C THR A 45 -0.11 -15.06 -1.42
N PHE A 46 0.01 -16.24 -2.03
CA PHE A 46 1.06 -16.49 -3.01
C PHE A 46 0.51 -17.26 -4.21
N PHE A 47 0.55 -16.63 -5.39
CA PHE A 47 0.20 -17.23 -6.69
C PHE A 47 1.29 -17.00 -7.74
N GLY A 48 2.53 -16.80 -7.29
CA GLY A 48 3.68 -16.47 -8.13
C GLY A 48 4.18 -15.05 -7.87
N PRO A 49 5.31 -14.67 -8.49
CA PRO A 49 5.92 -13.35 -8.29
C PRO A 49 4.94 -12.22 -8.63
N GLY A 50 4.78 -11.25 -7.72
CA GLY A 50 3.90 -10.09 -7.88
C GLY A 50 2.40 -10.37 -7.67
N ALA A 51 1.96 -11.63 -7.75
CA ALA A 51 0.59 -12.05 -7.47
C ALA A 51 0.41 -12.36 -5.98
N SER A 52 0.36 -11.31 -5.16
CA SER A 52 0.26 -11.42 -3.72
C SER A 52 -0.64 -10.35 -3.08
N ARG A 53 -1.57 -10.80 -2.23
CA ARG A 53 -2.55 -9.97 -1.53
C ARG A 53 -2.36 -10.05 -0.02
N PRO A 54 -2.63 -8.95 0.70
CA PRO A 54 -2.64 -8.98 2.16
C PRO A 54 -3.77 -9.87 2.71
N VAL A 55 -3.42 -10.67 3.71
CA VAL A 55 -4.32 -11.49 4.52
C VAL A 55 -4.25 -10.98 5.95
N ILE A 56 -5.34 -10.43 6.46
CA ILE A 56 -5.38 -9.85 7.80
C ILE A 56 -6.16 -10.78 8.72
N ARG A 57 -5.49 -11.32 9.76
CA ARG A 57 -6.11 -12.25 10.73
C ARG A 57 -6.83 -13.44 10.06
N GLY A 58 -6.26 -13.96 8.98
CA GLY A 58 -6.82 -15.09 8.21
C GLY A 58 -7.93 -14.72 7.21
N LEU A 59 -8.28 -13.44 7.09
CA LEU A 59 -9.27 -12.94 6.13
C LEU A 59 -8.57 -12.42 4.86
N ALA A 60 -9.06 -12.83 3.69
CA ALA A 60 -8.46 -12.54 2.39
C ALA A 60 -9.51 -12.18 1.32
N GLY A 61 -9.04 -11.85 0.12
CA GLY A 61 -9.88 -11.53 -1.04
C GLY A 61 -10.71 -10.26 -0.80
N PRO A 62 -12.04 -10.27 -1.04
CA PRO A 62 -12.87 -9.08 -0.90
C PRO A 62 -13.09 -8.64 0.56
N ARG A 63 -12.64 -9.46 1.54
CA ARG A 63 -12.75 -9.16 2.98
C ARG A 63 -11.69 -8.18 3.47
N VAL A 64 -10.62 -8.01 2.70
CA VAL A 64 -9.57 -7.01 2.92
C VAL A 64 -9.60 -6.08 1.71
N LEU A 65 -10.11 -4.86 1.90
CA LEU A 65 -10.17 -3.90 0.80
C LEU A 65 -8.81 -3.26 0.59
N VAL A 66 -8.38 -3.20 -0.66
CA VAL A 66 -7.23 -2.39 -1.06
C VAL A 66 -7.77 -1.06 -1.60
N LEU A 67 -7.25 0.03 -1.06
CA LEU A 67 -7.58 1.39 -1.45
C LEU A 67 -6.33 2.06 -2.01
N SER A 68 -6.52 2.99 -2.93
CA SER A 68 -5.49 3.93 -3.38
C SER A 68 -5.97 5.33 -3.05
N ASN A 69 -5.19 6.05 -2.24
CA ASN A 69 -5.52 7.41 -1.79
C ASN A 69 -6.94 7.51 -1.17
N GLY A 70 -7.35 6.49 -0.42
CA GLY A 70 -8.67 6.40 0.22
C GLY A 70 -9.82 5.99 -0.70
N LEU A 71 -9.56 5.73 -1.98
CA LEU A 71 -10.56 5.31 -2.96
C LEU A 71 -10.45 3.81 -3.25
N GLY A 72 -11.60 3.14 -3.28
CA GLY A 72 -11.68 1.74 -3.69
C GLY A 72 -11.28 1.55 -5.15
N GLN A 73 -10.55 0.48 -5.44
CA GLN A 73 -10.11 0.14 -6.79
C GLN A 73 -10.92 -1.01 -7.38
N VAL A 74 -11.07 -1.02 -8.71
CA VAL A 74 -11.53 -2.18 -9.46
C VAL A 74 -10.32 -3.09 -9.68
N ASP A 75 -10.22 -4.11 -8.84
CA ASP A 75 -9.05 -4.95 -8.73
C ASP A 75 -9.44 -6.42 -8.94
N ALA A 76 -8.97 -7.02 -10.05
CA ALA A 76 -9.24 -8.42 -10.38
C ALA A 76 -8.71 -9.37 -9.31
N SER A 77 -7.65 -8.97 -8.59
CA SER A 77 -7.06 -9.81 -7.55
C SER A 77 -7.99 -9.98 -6.34
N ALA A 78 -8.96 -9.08 -6.14
CA ALA A 78 -9.99 -9.26 -5.13
C ALA A 78 -10.92 -10.45 -5.41
N LEU A 79 -11.08 -10.83 -6.69
CA LEU A 79 -11.89 -11.96 -7.12
C LEU A 79 -11.07 -13.25 -7.30
N SER A 80 -9.87 -13.13 -7.85
CA SER A 80 -9.00 -14.28 -8.12
C SER A 80 -7.56 -14.01 -7.69
N PRO A 81 -6.95 -14.86 -6.85
CA PRO A 81 -5.65 -14.59 -6.26
C PRO A 81 -4.47 -14.72 -7.23
N ASP A 82 -4.70 -15.18 -8.46
CA ASP A 82 -3.73 -15.27 -9.56
C ASP A 82 -3.42 -13.92 -10.24
N HIS A 83 -4.12 -12.85 -9.85
CA HIS A 83 -3.83 -11.50 -10.32
C HIS A 83 -3.02 -10.73 -9.27
N ALA A 84 -2.14 -9.85 -9.74
CA ALA A 84 -1.49 -8.87 -8.89
C ALA A 84 -2.49 -7.83 -8.38
N VAL A 85 -2.24 -7.31 -7.18
CA VAL A 85 -2.97 -6.12 -6.69
C VAL A 85 -2.73 -4.98 -7.67
N ALA A 86 -3.79 -4.29 -8.07
CA ALA A 86 -3.73 -3.23 -9.07
C ALA A 86 -2.83 -2.05 -8.69
N THR A 87 -2.55 -1.87 -7.39
CA THR A 87 -1.65 -0.83 -6.88
C THR A 87 -0.23 -1.36 -6.66
N ASP A 88 0.76 -0.59 -7.11
CA ASP A 88 2.18 -0.87 -6.92
C ASP A 88 2.69 -0.30 -5.58
N PRO A 89 3.22 -1.14 -4.65
CA PRO A 89 3.84 -0.67 -3.42
C PRO A 89 5.07 0.23 -3.60
N GLN A 90 5.81 0.11 -4.72
CA GLN A 90 7.03 0.89 -4.94
C GLN A 90 6.74 2.38 -5.16
N GLU A 91 5.57 2.70 -5.70
CA GLU A 91 5.10 4.08 -5.92
C GLU A 91 4.50 4.68 -4.63
N ALA A 92 4.17 3.86 -3.64
CA ALA A 92 3.46 4.25 -2.42
C ALA A 92 4.33 5.06 -1.47
N GLU A 93 3.93 6.27 -1.12
CA GLU A 93 4.63 7.08 -0.10
C GLU A 93 4.50 6.50 1.29
N ARG A 94 3.32 5.97 1.60
CA ARG A 94 3.12 5.14 2.77
C ARG A 94 1.97 4.18 2.53
N ILE A 95 1.92 3.12 3.31
CA ILE A 95 0.82 2.18 3.31
C ILE A 95 0.19 2.15 4.70
N GLU A 96 -1.11 2.40 4.77
CA GLU A 96 -1.87 2.42 6.00
C GLU A 96 -2.70 1.13 6.11
N VAL A 97 -2.51 0.36 7.18
CA VAL A 97 -3.24 -0.88 7.45
C VAL A 97 -4.17 -0.65 8.63
N LEU A 98 -5.47 -0.54 8.35
CA LEU A 98 -6.50 -0.34 9.36
C LEU A 98 -7.25 -1.64 9.60
N ARG A 99 -7.27 -2.08 10.86
CA ARG A 99 -7.81 -3.38 11.26
C ARG A 99 -9.06 -3.22 12.13
N GLY A 100 -10.04 -4.08 11.90
CA GLY A 100 -11.23 -4.18 12.74
C GLY A 100 -12.42 -3.33 12.26
N PRO A 101 -13.45 -3.15 13.11
CA PRO A 101 -14.78 -2.68 12.68
C PRO A 101 -14.81 -1.29 12.07
N SER A 102 -13.86 -0.41 12.39
CA SER A 102 -13.76 0.92 11.80
C SER A 102 -13.48 0.90 10.30
N ALA A 103 -12.98 -0.23 9.76
CA ALA A 103 -12.77 -0.43 8.33
C ALA A 103 -14.08 -0.40 7.54
N LEU A 104 -15.22 -0.73 8.18
CA LEU A 104 -16.54 -0.71 7.53
C LEU A 104 -16.96 0.69 7.06
N ALA A 105 -16.35 1.76 7.59
CA ALA A 105 -16.56 3.12 7.10
C ALA A 105 -16.08 3.31 5.67
N TYR A 106 -15.15 2.48 5.19
CA TYR A 106 -14.57 2.53 3.84
C TYR A 106 -15.23 1.55 2.87
N GLY A 107 -15.99 0.57 3.37
CA GLY A 107 -16.78 -0.35 2.55
C GLY A 107 -17.34 -1.53 3.32
N GLY A 108 -18.57 -1.95 2.98
CA GLY A 108 -19.29 -3.00 3.71
C GLY A 108 -18.62 -4.38 3.68
N SER A 109 -17.70 -4.62 2.75
CA SER A 109 -16.94 -5.87 2.67
C SER A 109 -15.64 -5.86 3.48
N ALA A 110 -15.21 -4.74 4.08
CA ALA A 110 -13.94 -4.56 4.80
C ALA A 110 -13.90 -5.22 6.20
N ILE A 111 -14.42 -6.44 6.33
CA ILE A 111 -14.55 -7.15 7.61
C ILE A 111 -13.18 -7.47 8.22
N GLY A 112 -12.19 -7.81 7.38
CA GLY A 112 -10.82 -8.07 7.83
C GLY A 112 -10.01 -6.79 8.06
N GLY A 113 -10.33 -5.75 7.32
CA GLY A 113 -9.66 -4.46 7.38
C GLY A 113 -9.55 -3.81 6.01
N ILE A 114 -8.79 -2.72 5.97
CA ILE A 114 -8.36 -2.08 4.74
C ILE A 114 -6.85 -1.95 4.70
N VAL A 115 -6.32 -1.94 3.49
CA VAL A 115 -4.94 -1.56 3.17
C VAL A 115 -5.03 -0.38 2.21
N ASN A 116 -4.66 0.79 2.68
CA ASN A 116 -4.73 2.02 1.93
C ASN A 116 -3.32 2.43 1.48
N VAL A 117 -3.10 2.37 0.18
CA VAL A 117 -1.84 2.77 -0.44
C VAL A 117 -1.94 4.25 -0.75
N ILE A 118 -1.14 5.06 -0.06
CA ILE A 118 -1.05 6.49 -0.31
C ILE A 118 0.10 6.73 -1.26
N ASP A 119 -0.17 7.34 -2.39
CA ASP A 119 0.87 7.83 -3.31
C ASP A 119 0.87 9.36 -3.34
N GLU A 120 1.85 9.90 -4.03
CA GLU A 120 1.97 11.35 -4.25
C GLU A 120 1.93 11.67 -5.75
N ARG A 121 1.18 10.88 -6.53
CA ARG A 121 0.95 11.18 -7.95
C ARG A 121 0.17 12.48 -8.12
N ILE A 122 -0.70 12.78 -7.14
CA ILE A 122 -1.35 14.07 -7.00
C ILE A 122 -0.60 14.83 -5.89
N ALA A 123 0.10 15.90 -6.26
CA ALA A 123 0.86 16.70 -5.31
C ALA A 123 -0.08 17.43 -4.33
N MET A 124 -0.05 17.02 -3.07
CA MET A 124 -0.80 17.66 -1.98
C MET A 124 -0.02 18.85 -1.38
N HIS A 125 1.29 18.85 -1.56
CA HIS A 125 2.20 19.92 -1.16
C HIS A 125 3.03 20.37 -2.35
N ARG A 126 3.49 21.61 -2.29
CA ARG A 126 4.31 22.19 -3.34
C ARG A 126 5.74 21.65 -3.24
N VAL A 127 6.21 21.02 -4.32
CA VAL A 127 7.63 20.66 -4.47
C VAL A 127 8.41 21.93 -4.80
N ASN A 128 9.40 22.29 -3.98
CA ASN A 128 10.24 23.46 -4.21
C ASN A 128 11.52 23.05 -4.93
N GLY A 129 11.61 23.33 -6.23
CA GLY A 129 12.77 22.93 -7.04
C GLY A 129 12.62 21.51 -7.57
N VAL A 130 13.63 20.66 -7.36
CA VAL A 130 13.69 19.29 -7.86
C VAL A 130 14.01 18.35 -6.72
N GLU A 131 13.19 17.32 -6.56
CA GLU A 131 13.38 16.22 -5.63
C GLU A 131 13.55 14.93 -6.42
N GLY A 132 14.37 14.02 -5.92
CA GLY A 132 14.65 12.77 -6.59
C GLY A 132 15.02 11.66 -5.62
N ARG A 133 14.70 10.44 -6.02
CA ARG A 133 15.02 9.21 -5.29
C ARG A 133 15.56 8.18 -6.27
N VAL A 134 16.54 7.41 -5.83
CA VAL A 134 17.08 6.26 -6.55
C VAL A 134 17.17 5.11 -5.56
N LEU A 135 16.59 3.97 -5.91
CA LEU A 135 16.68 2.74 -5.15
C LEU A 135 17.37 1.68 -6.02
N ALA A 136 18.29 0.94 -5.42
CA ALA A 136 18.93 -0.20 -6.04
C ALA A 136 18.86 -1.39 -5.07
N SER A 137 18.46 -2.55 -5.58
CA SER A 137 18.34 -3.77 -4.78
C SER A 137 18.89 -4.98 -5.53
N ALA A 138 19.31 -5.98 -4.75
CA ALA A 138 19.79 -7.26 -5.24
C ALA A 138 19.30 -8.39 -4.33
N SER A 139 18.98 -9.54 -4.92
CA SER A 139 18.51 -10.73 -4.22
C SER A 139 19.32 -11.95 -4.64
N SER A 140 19.54 -12.89 -3.72
CA SER A 140 20.39 -14.07 -3.95
C SER A 140 19.60 -15.37 -4.12
N VAL A 141 18.30 -15.36 -3.81
CA VAL A 141 17.45 -16.57 -3.91
C VAL A 141 17.04 -16.79 -5.36
N ASP A 142 16.89 -15.70 -6.11
CA ASP A 142 16.46 -15.65 -7.51
C ASP A 142 17.44 -14.86 -8.40
N ASP A 143 18.62 -14.50 -7.89
CA ASP A 143 19.64 -13.69 -8.57
C ASP A 143 19.08 -12.37 -9.17
N GLY A 144 18.10 -11.78 -8.47
CA GLY A 144 17.42 -10.57 -8.91
C GLY A 144 18.26 -9.31 -8.71
N HIS A 145 18.13 -8.37 -9.63
CA HIS A 145 18.70 -7.03 -9.53
C HIS A 145 17.67 -6.01 -10.01
N SER A 146 17.47 -4.92 -9.26
CA SER A 146 16.56 -3.85 -9.67
C SER A 146 17.14 -2.48 -9.38
N VAL A 147 16.79 -1.52 -10.23
CA VAL A 147 17.08 -0.10 -10.04
C VAL A 147 15.80 0.66 -10.38
N SER A 148 15.31 1.45 -9.44
CA SER A 148 14.17 2.33 -9.64
C SER A 148 14.56 3.76 -9.30
N GLY A 149 13.84 4.72 -9.88
CA GLY A 149 14.08 6.12 -9.63
C GLY A 149 12.80 6.93 -9.78
N ALA A 150 12.64 7.92 -8.92
CA ALA A 150 11.55 8.87 -8.96
C ALA A 150 12.14 10.27 -9.04
N LEU A 151 11.53 11.13 -9.86
CA LEU A 151 11.90 12.53 -10.00
C LEU A 151 10.65 13.38 -9.94
N ARG A 152 10.72 14.46 -9.18
CA ARG A 152 9.65 15.46 -9.06
C ARG A 152 10.25 16.83 -9.22
N ALA A 153 9.55 17.68 -9.95
CA ALA A 153 9.95 19.07 -10.14
C ALA A 153 8.72 19.96 -9.99
N GLY A 154 8.85 21.03 -9.22
CA GLY A 154 7.85 22.07 -9.12
C GLY A 154 8.34 23.36 -9.77
N THR A 155 7.59 23.84 -10.76
CA THR A 155 7.87 25.12 -11.43
C THR A 155 6.64 26.02 -11.33
N GLY A 156 6.59 26.88 -10.31
CA GLY A 156 5.53 27.88 -10.18
C GLY A 156 5.62 28.72 -8.90
N PRO A 157 5.07 29.95 -8.89
CA PRO A 157 5.00 30.83 -7.71
C PRO A 157 4.03 30.31 -6.67
#